data_AF-X1B038-F1
#
_entry.id   AF-X1B038-F1
#
_cell.length_a   1.000
_cell.length_b   1.000
_cell.length_c   1.000
_cell.angle_alpha   90.00
_cell.angle_beta   90.00
_cell.angle_gamma   90.00
#
_symmetry.space_group_name_H-M   'P 1'
#
loop_
_entity.id
_entity.type
_entity.pdbx_description
1 polymer ?
#
loop_
_entity_poly.entity_id
_entity_poly.type
_entity_poly.pdbx_seq_one_letter_code
_entity_poly.pdbx_strand_id
1 'polypeptide(L)'
;MKKSLVKIKAENAVGTILAHDITRIIPGKFKGVGFKKGHILKKEDIPELLKIGKEHIYVLNLSEDQLHEDDAALRIAPAICGDNLAWTEPSEGKSTIVSQQAGLLKVNVRGLTRINKLGNIIVSTLKTNFPCQKGQKVAATRIIPLMIAKTKIEKLVSLAVRHRPILQLTPFRKLRVGGVVTGSEISKGLIKDEFDQYVGKKVSDYGCEFVKKIIVPDEPKLIANAVLDLKDLGCDLILTTGGLSVDPDDVTKLGVKKTG
;
A
#
# COMPACT_ATOMS: atom_id res chain seq x y z
N MET A 1 33.07 20.51 17.01
CA MET A 1 32.13 19.59 16.33
C MET A 1 32.90 18.77 15.28
N LYS A 2 33.17 17.48 15.53
CA LYS A 2 33.77 16.62 14.49
C LYS A 2 32.77 16.51 13.33
N LYS A 3 33.16 16.91 12.12
CA LYS A 3 32.31 16.81 10.92
C LYS A 3 31.98 15.33 10.68
N SER A 4 30.69 14.99 10.67
CA SER A 4 30.16 13.62 10.50
C SER A 4 30.31 13.09 9.08
N LEU A 5 30.48 13.97 8.10
CA LEU A 5 30.92 13.65 6.74
C LEU A 5 32.26 14.34 6.47
N VAL A 6 33.28 13.53 6.14
CA VAL A 6 34.57 14.03 5.66
C VAL A 6 34.61 13.87 4.14
N LYS A 7 34.74 14.98 3.43
CA LYS A 7 34.91 15.00 1.97
C LYS A 7 36.38 14.70 1.66
N ILE A 8 36.64 13.60 0.96
CA ILE A 8 37.98 13.17 0.54
C ILE A 8 37.99 13.07 -0.99
N LYS A 9 39.09 13.45 -1.65
CA LYS A 9 39.24 13.18 -3.09
C LYS A 9 39.21 11.68 -3.34
N ALA A 10 38.57 11.22 -4.41
CA ALA A 10 38.44 9.80 -4.73
C ALA A 10 39.80 9.09 -4.78
N GLU A 11 40.80 9.73 -5.38
CA GLU A 11 42.19 9.24 -5.44
C GLU A 11 42.81 8.97 -4.06
N ASN A 12 42.40 9.74 -3.05
CA ASN A 12 42.87 9.62 -1.67
C ASN A 12 41.94 8.76 -0.79
N ALA A 13 40.88 8.18 -1.35
CA ALA A 13 39.86 7.44 -0.63
C ALA A 13 40.11 5.92 -0.63
N VAL A 14 41.21 5.44 -1.23
CA VAL A 14 41.59 4.03 -1.20
C VAL A 14 41.76 3.55 0.24
N GLY A 15 41.17 2.40 0.57
CA GLY A 15 41.12 1.83 1.91
C GLY A 15 39.98 2.33 2.78
N THR A 16 39.22 3.34 2.34
CA THR A 16 38.04 3.83 3.06
C THR A 16 36.80 2.99 2.75
N ILE A 17 35.90 2.88 3.72
CA ILE A 17 34.62 2.17 3.56
C ILE A 17 33.57 3.14 3.03
N LEU A 18 32.87 2.75 1.96
CA LEU A 18 31.75 3.52 1.43
C LEU A 18 30.61 3.60 2.44
N ALA A 19 30.21 4.83 2.72
CA ALA A 19 29.16 5.17 3.65
C ALA A 19 27.75 4.80 3.17
N HIS A 20 27.51 4.89 1.87
CA HIS A 20 26.22 4.70 1.23
C HIS A 20 26.43 4.13 -0.17
N ASP A 21 25.37 3.59 -0.74
CA ASP A 21 25.37 3.11 -2.12
C ASP A 21 25.63 4.27 -3.09
N ILE A 22 26.51 4.05 -4.07
CA ILE A 22 26.77 5.01 -5.14
C ILE A 22 26.04 4.54 -6.37
N THR A 23 24.98 5.26 -6.75
CA THR A 23 24.21 5.00 -7.97
C THR A 23 25.08 5.28 -9.20
N ARG A 24 25.17 4.30 -10.10
CA ARG A 24 25.75 4.42 -11.44
C ARG A 24 24.63 4.66 -12.44
N ILE A 25 24.78 5.71 -13.24
CA ILE A 25 23.87 6.04 -14.32
C ILE A 25 24.66 6.07 -15.62
N ILE A 26 24.33 5.16 -16.53
CA ILE A 26 24.83 5.15 -17.91
C ILE A 26 23.61 5.48 -18.79
N PRO A 27 23.54 6.68 -19.38
CA PRO A 27 22.40 7.11 -20.18
C PRO A 27 22.01 6.06 -21.24
N GLY A 28 20.71 5.71 -21.26
CA GLY A 28 20.16 4.73 -22.20
C GLY A 28 20.56 3.27 -21.98
N LYS A 29 21.38 2.94 -20.96
CA LYS A 29 21.87 1.57 -20.73
C LYS A 29 21.62 1.04 -19.33
N PHE A 30 21.89 1.83 -18.29
CA PHE A 30 21.87 1.32 -16.92
C PHE A 30 21.59 2.41 -15.89
N LYS A 31 20.74 2.12 -14.91
CA LYS A 31 20.53 2.95 -13.72
C LYS A 31 20.34 2.03 -12.51
N GLY A 32 21.31 2.02 -11.61
CA GLY A 32 21.29 1.17 -10.43
C GLY A 32 22.52 1.36 -9.54
N VAL A 33 22.65 0.55 -8.49
CA VAL A 33 23.79 0.61 -7.57
C VAL A 33 25.06 0.19 -8.30
N GLY A 34 26.04 1.10 -8.41
CA GLY A 34 27.34 0.85 -9.02
C GLY A 34 28.40 0.42 -8.01
N PHE A 35 28.33 0.95 -6.79
CA PHE A 35 29.13 0.53 -5.65
C PHE A 35 28.24 0.42 -4.42
N LYS A 36 28.35 -0.69 -3.69
CA LYS A 36 27.55 -0.91 -2.48
C LYS A 36 28.18 -0.23 -1.27
N LYS A 37 27.34 0.20 -0.33
CA LYS A 37 27.73 0.54 1.03
C LYS A 37 28.53 -0.60 1.66
N GLY A 38 29.52 -0.26 2.49
CA GLY A 38 30.41 -1.23 3.12
C GLY A 38 31.57 -1.67 2.23
N HIS A 39 31.57 -1.32 0.94
CA HIS A 39 32.69 -1.60 0.03
C HIS A 39 33.93 -0.82 0.45
N ILE A 40 35.05 -1.53 0.59
CA ILE A 40 36.37 -0.94 0.82
C ILE A 40 36.93 -0.53 -0.54
N LEU A 41 37.15 0.77 -0.72
CA LEU A 41 37.65 1.30 -1.99
C LEU A 41 39.06 0.79 -2.30
N LYS A 42 39.23 0.21 -3.48
CA LYS A 42 40.52 -0.23 -4.02
C LYS A 42 41.04 0.76 -5.06
N LYS A 43 42.31 0.65 -5.44
CA LYS A 43 42.90 1.52 -6.49
C LYS A 43 42.16 1.36 -7.82
N GLU A 44 41.73 0.14 -8.12
CA GLU A 44 40.99 -0.20 -9.35
C GLU A 44 39.59 0.45 -9.42
N ASP A 45 39.01 0.84 -8.28
CA ASP A 45 37.68 1.46 -8.24
C ASP A 45 37.71 2.94 -8.61
N ILE A 46 38.86 3.60 -8.50
CA ILE A 46 38.99 5.07 -8.68
C ILE A 46 38.62 5.50 -10.11
N PRO A 47 39.12 4.87 -11.18
CA PRO A 47 38.71 5.24 -12.54
C PRO A 47 37.20 5.09 -12.76
N GLU A 48 36.59 4.06 -12.20
CA GLU A 48 35.14 3.81 -12.33
C GLU A 48 34.30 4.82 -11.54
N LEU A 49 34.76 5.25 -10.36
CA LEU A 49 34.15 6.35 -9.61
C LEU A 49 34.22 7.68 -10.38
N LEU A 50 35.38 7.98 -10.98
CA LEU A 50 35.56 9.19 -11.79
C LEU A 50 34.66 9.18 -13.04
N LYS A 51 34.52 8.03 -13.72
CA LYS A 51 33.60 7.86 -14.88
C LYS A 51 32.14 8.17 -14.55
N ILE A 52 31.72 7.97 -13.30
CA ILE A 52 30.35 8.28 -12.84
C ILE A 52 30.25 9.65 -12.15
N GLY A 53 31.26 10.51 -12.31
CA GLY A 53 31.28 11.89 -11.81
C GLY A 53 31.55 12.02 -10.32
N LYS A 54 32.14 11.01 -9.67
CA LYS A 54 32.46 11.02 -8.24
C LYS A 54 33.93 11.35 -8.02
N GLU A 55 34.29 12.63 -8.17
CA GLU A 55 35.64 13.14 -7.85
C GLU A 55 35.95 13.15 -6.35
N HIS A 56 34.90 13.15 -5.52
CA HIS A 56 35.02 13.16 -4.07
C HIS A 56 34.11 12.10 -3.47
N ILE A 57 34.66 11.39 -2.49
CA ILE A 57 33.95 10.42 -1.67
C ILE A 57 33.70 11.04 -0.30
N TYR A 58 32.54 10.75 0.27
CA TYR A 58 32.20 11.17 1.62
C TYR A 58 32.37 9.97 2.56
N VAL A 59 33.34 10.05 3.46
CA VAL A 59 33.53 9.06 4.52
C VAL A 59 32.67 9.45 5.70
N LEU A 60 31.90 8.49 6.20
CA LEU A 60 30.90 8.68 7.24
C LEU A 60 31.45 8.26 8.59
N ASN A 61 31.57 9.24 9.49
CA ASN A 61 31.84 8.98 10.89
C ASN A 61 30.52 9.11 11.66
N LEU A 62 29.85 7.98 11.86
CA LEU A 62 28.68 7.89 12.74
C LEU A 62 29.13 8.12 14.18
N SER A 63 28.59 9.15 14.84
CA SER A 63 28.64 9.20 16.29
C SER A 63 27.66 8.19 16.88
N GLU A 64 27.87 7.80 18.14
CA GLU A 64 26.99 6.86 18.84
C GLU A 64 25.52 7.31 18.87
N ASP A 65 25.24 8.62 18.76
CA ASP A 65 23.88 9.17 18.77
C ASP A 65 23.20 9.29 17.40
N GLN A 66 23.86 8.86 16.32
CA GLN A 66 23.34 8.92 14.96
C GLN A 66 23.01 7.52 14.43
N LEU A 67 22.05 7.48 13.50
CA LEU A 67 21.72 6.29 12.72
C LEU A 67 21.97 6.59 11.25
N HIS A 68 22.49 5.60 10.54
CA HIS A 68 22.49 5.60 9.08
C HIS A 68 21.06 5.45 8.55
N GLU A 69 20.82 5.89 7.31
CA GLU A 69 19.49 5.81 6.68
C GLU A 69 18.89 4.40 6.64
N ASP A 70 19.67 3.38 6.33
CA ASP A 70 19.22 1.98 6.36
C ASP A 70 18.79 1.53 7.76
N ASP A 71 19.58 1.86 8.79
CA ASP A 71 19.26 1.51 10.18
C ASP A 71 18.01 2.25 10.65
N ALA A 72 17.83 3.49 10.20
CA ALA A 72 16.62 4.25 10.44
C ALA A 72 15.41 3.59 9.76
N ALA A 73 15.51 3.20 8.49
CA ALA A 73 14.44 2.55 7.75
C ALA A 73 14.00 1.23 8.41
N LEU A 74 14.97 0.42 8.87
CA LEU A 74 14.73 -0.83 9.61
C LEU A 74 14.05 -0.63 10.96
N ARG A 75 14.18 0.55 11.58
CA ARG A 75 13.45 0.90 12.81
C ARG A 75 12.08 1.49 12.52
N ILE A 76 11.93 2.26 11.44
CA ILE A 76 10.68 2.94 11.10
C ILE A 76 9.65 1.94 10.57
N ALA A 77 10.03 1.10 9.61
CA ALA A 77 9.11 0.19 8.92
C ALA A 77 8.31 -0.71 9.88
N PRO A 78 8.92 -1.46 10.82
CA PRO A 78 8.18 -2.26 11.80
C PRO A 78 7.34 -1.41 12.76
N ALA A 79 7.78 -0.20 13.10
CA ALA A 79 7.05 0.65 14.03
C ALA A 79 5.71 1.15 13.46
N ILE A 80 5.64 1.36 12.14
CA ILE A 80 4.44 1.89 11.47
C ILE A 80 3.54 0.80 10.87
N CYS A 81 4.06 -0.40 10.64
CA CYS A 81 3.30 -1.51 10.09
C CYS A 81 2.50 -2.25 11.18
N GLY A 82 1.21 -2.41 10.94
CA GLY A 82 0.33 -3.35 11.64
C GLY A 82 0.14 -4.62 10.81
N ASP A 83 -0.99 -5.29 11.06
CA ASP A 83 -1.26 -6.62 10.54
C ASP A 83 -1.34 -6.67 9.00
N ASN A 84 -0.99 -7.84 8.45
CA ASN A 84 -1.08 -8.18 7.02
C ASN A 84 -0.20 -7.32 6.09
N LEU A 85 0.82 -6.67 6.64
CA LEU A 85 1.83 -5.91 5.90
C LEU A 85 3.21 -6.54 6.11
N ALA A 86 4.04 -6.52 5.07
CA ALA A 86 5.46 -6.83 5.14
C ALA A 86 6.26 -5.63 4.64
N TRP A 87 7.56 -5.59 4.91
CA TRP A 87 8.45 -4.61 4.34
C TRP A 87 9.72 -5.26 3.79
N THR A 88 10.37 -4.56 2.87
CA THR A 88 11.66 -4.97 2.32
C THR A 88 12.80 -4.49 3.21
N GLU A 89 13.95 -5.18 3.10
CA GLU A 89 15.23 -4.60 3.48
C GLU A 89 15.43 -3.23 2.80
N PRO A 90 16.13 -2.30 3.46
CA PRO A 90 16.39 -0.99 2.90
C PRO A 90 17.34 -1.10 1.70
N SER A 91 17.07 -0.29 0.68
CA SER A 91 17.98 -0.04 -0.44
C SER A 91 18.01 1.45 -0.69
N GLU A 92 19.22 2.04 -0.64
CA GLU A 92 19.43 3.50 -0.66
C GLU A 92 18.55 4.22 0.40
N GLY A 93 18.54 3.69 1.64
CA GLY A 93 17.80 4.25 2.78
C GLY A 93 16.28 4.08 2.73
N LYS A 94 15.73 3.36 1.74
CA LYS A 94 14.28 3.18 1.54
C LYS A 94 13.84 1.75 1.79
N SER A 95 12.90 1.57 2.71
CA SER A 95 12.14 0.33 2.89
C SER A 95 10.75 0.46 2.26
N THR A 96 10.38 -0.51 1.42
CA THR A 96 9.06 -0.58 0.77
C THR A 96 8.14 -1.48 1.57
N ILE A 97 6.91 -1.06 1.79
CA ILE A 97 5.88 -1.82 2.51
C ILE A 97 4.91 -2.41 1.49
N VAL A 98 4.66 -3.71 1.61
CA VAL A 98 3.87 -4.50 0.69
C VAL A 98 2.72 -5.21 1.40
N SER A 99 1.60 -5.34 0.71
CA SER A 99 0.45 -6.09 1.18
C SER A 99 0.74 -7.59 1.18
N GLN A 100 0.47 -8.30 2.28
CA GLN A 100 0.68 -9.75 2.33
C GLN A 100 -0.48 -10.55 1.69
N GLN A 101 -1.64 -9.93 1.53
CA GLN A 101 -2.84 -10.54 0.93
C GLN A 101 -3.73 -9.48 0.27
N ALA A 102 -4.87 -9.89 -0.31
CA ALA A 102 -5.86 -8.96 -0.81
C ALA A 102 -6.67 -8.36 0.35
N GLY A 103 -6.95 -7.05 0.30
CA GLY A 103 -7.68 -6.37 1.35
C GLY A 103 -7.78 -4.87 1.16
N LEU A 104 -8.28 -4.18 2.18
CA LEU A 104 -8.43 -2.74 2.22
C LEU A 104 -7.31 -2.12 3.06
N LEU A 105 -6.48 -1.25 2.46
CA LEU A 105 -5.47 -0.49 3.19
C LEU A 105 -6.17 0.53 4.09
N LYS A 106 -5.85 0.51 5.38
CA LYS A 106 -6.28 1.51 6.35
C LYS A 106 -5.05 2.28 6.84
N VAL A 107 -5.14 3.60 6.78
CA VAL A 107 -4.07 4.50 7.24
C VAL A 107 -4.63 5.38 8.34
N ASN A 108 -3.98 5.37 9.51
CA ASN A 108 -4.24 6.37 10.54
C ASN A 108 -3.64 7.71 10.10
N VAL A 109 -4.42 8.47 9.33
CA VAL A 109 -3.99 9.74 8.73
C VAL A 109 -3.44 10.70 9.79
N ARG A 110 -4.10 10.81 10.95
CA ARG A 110 -3.64 11.68 12.05
C ARG A 110 -2.27 11.26 12.58
N GLY A 111 -2.06 9.96 12.81
CA GLY A 111 -0.79 9.41 13.25
C GLY A 111 0.32 9.63 12.21
N LEU A 112 0.03 9.28 10.94
CA LEU A 112 0.95 9.46 9.82
C LEU A 112 1.36 10.93 9.63
N THR A 113 0.41 11.87 9.70
CA THR A 113 0.71 13.31 9.62
C THR A 113 1.63 13.76 10.74
N ARG A 114 1.44 13.29 11.98
CA ARG A 114 2.32 13.64 13.11
C ARG A 114 3.73 13.10 12.90
N ILE A 115 3.85 11.87 12.40
CA ILE A 115 5.15 11.27 12.06
C ILE A 115 5.87 12.09 10.99
N ASN A 116 5.21 12.39 9.87
CA ASN A 116 5.83 13.17 8.78
C ASN A 116 6.17 14.61 9.21
N LYS A 117 5.44 15.19 10.17
CA LYS A 117 5.74 16.51 10.74
C LYS A 117 7.01 16.55 11.62
N LEU A 118 7.61 15.41 11.97
CA LEU A 118 8.92 15.41 12.63
C LEU A 118 10.02 15.99 11.72
N GLY A 119 9.82 16.01 10.40
CA GLY A 119 10.79 16.47 9.41
C GLY A 119 11.95 15.49 9.24
N ASN A 120 12.65 15.56 8.10
CA ASN A 120 13.73 14.62 7.72
C ASN A 120 13.34 13.13 7.68
N ILE A 121 12.06 12.80 7.87
CA ILE A 121 11.50 11.46 7.77
C ILE A 121 10.34 11.54 6.78
N ILE A 122 10.28 10.58 5.87
CA ILE A 122 9.21 10.45 4.89
C ILE A 122 8.58 9.07 5.10
N VAL A 123 7.26 9.07 5.26
CA VAL A 123 6.41 7.90 5.10
C VAL A 123 5.35 8.27 4.05
N SER A 124 5.46 7.67 2.87
CA SER A 124 4.49 7.83 1.78
C SER A 124 3.61 6.59 1.69
N THR A 125 2.33 6.78 1.40
CA THR A 125 1.34 5.69 1.36
C THR A 125 0.39 5.88 0.18
N LEU A 126 -0.25 4.81 -0.26
CA LEU A 126 -1.53 4.91 -0.97
C LEU A 126 -2.56 5.59 -0.06
N LYS A 127 -3.69 6.02 -0.64
CA LYS A 127 -4.78 6.61 0.13
C LYS A 127 -5.33 5.59 1.14
N THR A 128 -5.87 6.08 2.26
CA THR A 128 -6.67 5.22 3.14
C THR A 128 -7.90 4.70 2.40
N ASN A 129 -8.40 3.53 2.78
CA ASN A 129 -9.50 2.81 2.15
C ASN A 129 -9.22 2.43 0.69
N PHE A 130 -7.96 2.20 0.34
CA PHE A 130 -7.59 1.77 -1.00
C PHE A 130 -7.59 0.24 -1.11
N PRO A 131 -8.28 -0.37 -2.08
CA PRO A 131 -8.25 -1.81 -2.29
C PRO A 131 -6.87 -2.23 -2.79
N CYS A 132 -6.31 -3.29 -2.20
CA CYS A 132 -4.97 -3.77 -2.48
C CYS A 132 -4.99 -5.26 -2.80
N GLN A 133 -4.09 -5.68 -3.67
CA GLN A 133 -3.81 -7.09 -3.97
C GLN A 133 -2.58 -7.58 -3.20
N LYS A 134 -2.43 -8.90 -3.09
CA LYS A 134 -1.22 -9.52 -2.54
C LYS A 134 0.03 -9.05 -3.29
N GLY A 135 1.07 -8.68 -2.55
CA GLY A 135 2.35 -8.21 -3.09
C GLY A 135 2.35 -6.75 -3.56
N GLN A 136 1.20 -6.06 -3.53
CA GLN A 136 1.13 -4.67 -3.95
C GLN A 136 1.93 -3.76 -3.00
N LYS A 137 2.71 -2.83 -3.56
CA LYS A 137 3.40 -1.79 -2.79
C LYS A 137 2.38 -0.77 -2.30
N VAL A 138 2.24 -0.64 -0.99
CA VAL A 138 1.21 0.20 -0.36
C VAL A 138 1.79 1.42 0.33
N ALA A 139 3.05 1.36 0.75
CA ALA A 139 3.75 2.46 1.37
C ALA A 139 5.28 2.33 1.21
N ALA A 140 6.00 3.38 1.51
CA ALA A 140 7.46 3.35 1.65
C ALA A 140 7.91 4.34 2.72
N THR A 141 9.02 4.04 3.37
CA THR A 141 9.66 4.95 4.31
C THR A 141 11.14 5.14 4.00
N ARG A 142 11.62 6.36 4.24
CA ARG A 142 13.03 6.73 4.21
C ARG A 142 13.27 7.95 5.08
N ILE A 143 14.52 8.21 5.42
CA ILE A 143 14.92 9.55 5.86
C ILE A 143 15.41 10.39 4.67
N ILE A 144 15.39 11.71 4.83
CA ILE A 144 15.87 12.67 3.82
C ILE A 144 17.41 12.77 3.83
N PRO A 145 18.07 13.02 4.96
CA PRO A 145 19.53 12.99 5.05
C PRO A 145 20.08 11.56 5.12
N LEU A 146 21.39 11.37 4.88
CA LEU A 146 22.07 10.08 5.05
C LEU A 146 22.13 9.58 6.51
N MET A 147 21.94 10.48 7.47
CA MET A 147 22.00 10.21 8.90
C MET A 147 20.91 10.94 9.65
N ILE A 148 20.44 10.36 10.75
CA ILE A 148 19.45 10.98 11.63
C ILE A 148 19.77 10.71 13.10
N ALA A 149 19.46 11.66 13.98
CA ALA A 149 19.60 11.46 15.42
C ALA A 149 18.71 10.31 15.92
N LYS A 150 19.27 9.41 16.74
CA LYS A 150 18.54 8.29 17.37
C LYS A 150 17.27 8.74 18.08
N THR A 151 17.36 9.83 18.83
CA THR A 151 16.24 10.43 19.57
C THR A 151 15.06 10.82 18.69
N LYS A 152 15.29 11.12 17.41
CA LYS A 152 14.23 11.45 16.46
C LYS A 152 13.47 10.21 15.99
N ILE A 153 14.18 9.09 15.79
CA ILE A 153 13.57 7.79 15.49
C ILE A 153 12.81 7.26 16.71
N GLU A 154 13.36 7.43 17.92
CA GLU A 154 12.67 7.06 19.16
C GLU A 154 11.35 7.82 19.35
N LYS A 155 11.34 9.14 19.06
CA LYS A 155 10.11 9.94 19.04
C LYS A 155 9.09 9.43 18.03
N LEU A 156 9.54 9.03 16.82
CA LEU A 156 8.67 8.42 15.83
C LEU A 156 8.06 7.13 16.35
N VAL A 157 8.86 6.23 16.92
CA VAL A 157 8.39 4.95 17.47
C VAL A 157 7.34 5.19 18.56
N SER A 158 7.60 6.13 19.48
CA SER A 158 6.63 6.51 20.52
C SER A 158 5.30 7.04 19.93
N LEU A 159 5.36 7.87 18.89
CA LEU A 159 4.16 8.33 18.18
C LEU A 159 3.43 7.18 17.49
N ALA A 160 4.16 6.26 16.88
CA ALA A 160 3.59 5.11 16.20
C ALA A 160 2.85 4.18 17.17
N VAL A 161 3.40 3.95 18.37
CA VAL A 161 2.74 3.21 19.45
C VAL A 161 1.44 3.91 19.88
N ARG A 162 1.50 5.23 20.13
CA ARG A 162 0.32 6.02 20.57
C ARG A 162 -0.81 6.02 19.54
N HIS A 163 -0.48 5.88 18.26
CA HIS A 163 -1.42 5.94 17.15
C HIS A 163 -1.56 4.59 16.43
N ARG A 164 -1.17 3.48 17.08
CA ARG A 164 -1.17 2.16 16.47
C ARG A 164 -2.59 1.74 16.03
N PRO A 165 -2.72 1.04 14.88
CA PRO A 165 -1.71 0.91 13.85
C PRO A 165 -1.65 2.18 12.98
N ILE A 166 -0.44 2.55 12.52
CA ILE A 166 -0.30 3.64 11.54
C ILE A 166 -0.78 3.15 10.18
N LEU A 167 -0.35 1.96 9.77
CA LEU A 167 -0.77 1.27 8.57
C LEU A 167 -1.29 -0.11 8.96
N GLN A 168 -2.43 -0.53 8.44
CA GLN A 168 -2.85 -1.94 8.48
C GLN A 168 -3.53 -2.30 7.17
N LEU A 169 -3.55 -3.59 6.85
CA LEU A 169 -4.41 -4.10 5.80
C LEU A 169 -5.51 -4.95 6.44
N THR A 170 -6.76 -4.58 6.18
CA THR A 170 -7.93 -5.37 6.56
C THR A 170 -8.27 -6.33 5.42
N PRO A 171 -8.09 -7.66 5.58
CA PRO A 171 -8.32 -8.62 4.50
C PRO A 171 -9.77 -8.59 4.03
N PHE A 172 -10.00 -8.85 2.74
CA PHE A 172 -11.37 -9.06 2.25
C PHE A 172 -11.94 -10.35 2.83
N ARG A 173 -13.23 -10.32 3.17
CA ARG A 173 -13.96 -11.53 3.56
C ARG A 173 -14.44 -12.23 2.29
N LYS A 174 -14.28 -13.54 2.24
CA LYS A 174 -14.93 -14.37 1.22
C LYS A 174 -16.39 -14.53 1.62
N LEU A 175 -17.27 -13.80 0.94
CA LEU A 175 -18.70 -13.83 1.19
C LEU A 175 -19.40 -14.66 0.13
N ARG A 176 -20.51 -15.29 0.51
CA ARG A 176 -21.49 -15.86 -0.39
C ARG A 176 -22.45 -14.76 -0.83
N VAL A 177 -22.47 -14.44 -2.11
CA VAL A 177 -23.17 -13.29 -2.66
C VAL A 177 -24.33 -13.72 -3.56
N GLY A 178 -25.52 -13.22 -3.27
CA GLY A 178 -26.70 -13.32 -4.12
C GLY A 178 -26.93 -12.04 -4.92
N GLY A 179 -27.48 -12.16 -6.12
CA GLY A 179 -27.86 -11.03 -6.96
C GLY A 179 -29.36 -11.00 -7.24
N VAL A 180 -30.00 -9.85 -7.06
CA VAL A 180 -31.38 -9.60 -7.52
C VAL A 180 -31.34 -8.51 -8.57
N VAL A 181 -31.72 -8.84 -9.80
CA VAL A 181 -31.86 -7.88 -10.89
C VAL A 181 -33.33 -7.50 -11.00
N THR A 182 -33.65 -6.24 -10.76
CA THR A 182 -34.99 -5.67 -10.92
C THR A 182 -35.08 -4.97 -12.28
N GLY A 183 -36.25 -5.04 -12.89
CA GLY A 183 -36.53 -4.43 -14.18
C GLY A 183 -37.53 -5.24 -14.98
N SER A 184 -38.70 -4.67 -15.19
CA SER A 184 -39.80 -5.31 -15.92
C SER A 184 -39.43 -5.62 -17.38
N GLU A 185 -38.63 -4.77 -18.00
CA GLU A 185 -38.07 -4.93 -19.34
C GLU A 185 -37.05 -6.08 -19.41
N ILE A 186 -36.24 -6.27 -18.37
CA ILE A 186 -35.29 -7.38 -18.27
C ILE A 186 -36.04 -8.69 -18.04
N SER A 187 -36.98 -8.69 -17.08
CA SER A 187 -37.81 -9.86 -16.77
C SER A 187 -38.66 -10.33 -17.95
N LYS A 188 -39.07 -9.43 -18.84
CA LYS A 188 -39.81 -9.74 -20.08
C LYS A 188 -38.88 -10.07 -21.27
N GLY A 189 -37.56 -9.98 -21.10
CA GLY A 189 -36.59 -10.25 -22.15
C GLY A 189 -36.54 -9.18 -23.26
N LEU A 190 -37.04 -7.98 -23.00
CA LEU A 190 -37.00 -6.87 -23.97
C LEU A 190 -35.58 -6.31 -24.12
N ILE A 191 -34.80 -6.36 -23.04
CA ILE A 191 -33.36 -6.06 -23.04
C ILE A 191 -32.61 -7.15 -22.28
N LYS A 192 -31.31 -7.26 -22.57
CA LYS A 192 -30.42 -8.21 -21.89
C LYS A 192 -29.87 -7.59 -20.61
N ASP A 193 -29.82 -8.37 -19.53
CA ASP A 193 -29.13 -7.95 -18.31
C ASP A 193 -27.61 -8.01 -18.47
N GLU A 194 -26.91 -7.07 -17.83
CA GLU A 194 -25.44 -7.02 -17.82
C GLU A 194 -24.86 -7.24 -16.40
N PHE A 195 -25.65 -7.81 -15.49
CA PHE A 195 -25.24 -8.00 -14.09
C PHE A 195 -23.95 -8.81 -14.00
N ASP A 196 -23.87 -9.93 -14.73
CA ASP A 196 -22.74 -10.85 -14.65
C ASP A 196 -21.44 -10.19 -15.13
N GLN A 197 -21.53 -9.36 -16.18
CA GLN A 197 -20.39 -8.65 -16.77
C GLN A 197 -19.80 -7.61 -15.81
N TYR A 198 -20.64 -6.87 -15.08
CA TYR A 198 -20.18 -5.75 -14.26
C TYR A 198 -20.14 -6.05 -12.76
N VAL A 199 -21.23 -6.59 -12.20
CA VAL A 199 -21.35 -6.85 -10.76
C VAL A 199 -20.81 -8.23 -10.42
N GLY A 200 -21.22 -9.26 -11.16
CA GLY A 200 -20.73 -10.63 -10.99
C GLY A 200 -19.20 -10.70 -11.08
N LYS A 201 -18.61 -10.04 -12.09
CA LYS A 201 -17.15 -9.94 -12.22
C LYS A 201 -16.48 -9.34 -10.98
N LYS A 202 -17.02 -8.26 -10.40
CA LYS A 202 -16.45 -7.62 -9.20
C LYS A 202 -16.51 -8.55 -7.99
N VAL A 203 -17.60 -9.28 -7.81
CA VAL A 203 -17.74 -10.28 -6.73
C VAL A 203 -16.59 -11.30 -6.81
N SER A 204 -16.35 -11.83 -8.01
CA SER A 204 -15.25 -12.78 -8.25
C SER A 204 -13.87 -12.14 -8.06
N ASP A 205 -13.65 -10.91 -8.56
CA ASP A 205 -12.37 -10.19 -8.42
C ASP A 205 -12.00 -9.94 -6.94
N TYR A 206 -12.97 -9.82 -6.05
CA TYR A 206 -12.77 -9.71 -4.60
C TYR A 206 -12.66 -11.07 -3.88
N GLY A 207 -12.75 -12.18 -4.61
CA GLY A 207 -12.62 -13.54 -4.07
C GLY A 207 -13.87 -14.05 -3.34
N CYS A 208 -15.03 -13.44 -3.58
CA CYS A 208 -16.33 -13.89 -3.07
C CYS A 208 -16.92 -14.99 -3.96
N GLU A 209 -17.81 -15.80 -3.41
CA GLU A 209 -18.59 -16.82 -4.12
C GLU A 209 -19.90 -16.20 -4.59
N PHE A 210 -20.22 -16.30 -5.88
CA PHE A 210 -21.53 -15.90 -6.38
C PHE A 210 -22.48 -17.10 -6.36
N VAL A 211 -23.50 -17.06 -5.50
CA VAL A 211 -24.40 -18.19 -5.23
C VAL A 211 -25.46 -18.31 -6.30
N LYS A 212 -26.22 -17.24 -6.53
CA LYS A 212 -27.34 -17.23 -7.47
C LYS A 212 -27.73 -15.80 -7.86
N LYS A 213 -28.12 -15.65 -9.13
CA LYS A 213 -28.80 -14.47 -9.67
C LYS A 213 -30.30 -14.77 -9.81
N ILE A 214 -31.16 -13.84 -9.40
CA ILE A 214 -32.61 -13.91 -9.61
C ILE A 214 -33.04 -12.62 -10.31
N ILE A 215 -33.75 -12.75 -11.42
CA ILE A 215 -34.32 -11.62 -12.16
C ILE A 215 -35.80 -11.54 -11.83
N VAL A 216 -36.29 -10.36 -11.45
CA VAL A 216 -37.69 -10.10 -11.11
C VAL A 216 -38.17 -8.79 -11.76
N PRO A 217 -39.47 -8.66 -12.06
CA PRO A 217 -40.02 -7.37 -12.49
C PRO A 217 -40.07 -6.37 -11.32
N ASP A 218 -40.48 -5.14 -11.61
CA ASP A 218 -40.66 -4.07 -10.62
C ASP A 218 -41.92 -4.29 -9.78
N GLU A 219 -41.91 -5.35 -8.97
CA GLU A 219 -43.02 -5.71 -8.08
C GLU A 219 -42.51 -5.99 -6.67
N PRO A 220 -42.96 -5.23 -5.65
CA PRO A 220 -42.35 -5.30 -4.32
C PRO A 220 -42.35 -6.70 -3.69
N LYS A 221 -43.39 -7.51 -3.94
CA LYS A 221 -43.48 -8.85 -3.33
C LYS A 221 -42.49 -9.82 -3.97
N LEU A 222 -42.34 -9.78 -5.30
CA LEU A 222 -41.38 -10.64 -6.00
C LEU A 222 -39.93 -10.29 -5.64
N ILE A 223 -39.63 -9.00 -5.50
CA ILE A 223 -38.32 -8.54 -5.00
C ILE A 223 -38.07 -9.06 -3.58
N ALA A 224 -39.05 -8.93 -2.69
CA ALA A 224 -38.92 -9.42 -1.31
C ALA A 224 -38.68 -10.95 -1.28
N ASN A 225 -39.46 -11.71 -2.04
CA ASN A 225 -39.31 -13.16 -2.13
C ASN A 225 -37.92 -13.55 -2.67
N ALA A 226 -37.43 -12.90 -3.73
CA ALA A 226 -36.10 -13.18 -4.28
C ALA A 226 -34.98 -12.93 -3.26
N VAL A 227 -35.08 -11.87 -2.45
CA VAL A 227 -34.12 -11.59 -1.37
C VAL A 227 -34.21 -12.65 -0.28
N LEU A 228 -35.41 -13.06 0.13
CA LEU A 228 -35.60 -14.11 1.13
C LEU A 228 -35.09 -15.47 0.63
N ASP A 229 -35.33 -15.84 -0.62
CA ASP A 229 -34.80 -17.05 -1.24
C ASP A 229 -33.26 -17.08 -1.19
N LEU A 230 -32.61 -15.96 -1.51
CA LEU A 230 -31.14 -15.84 -1.45
C LEU A 230 -30.62 -15.91 -0.01
N LYS A 231 -31.36 -15.35 0.95
CA LYS A 231 -31.05 -15.46 2.37
C LYS A 231 -31.15 -16.91 2.84
N ASP A 232 -32.19 -17.63 2.43
CA ASP A 232 -32.40 -19.05 2.78
C ASP A 232 -31.35 -19.97 2.11
N LEU A 233 -30.81 -19.57 0.96
CA LEU A 233 -29.63 -20.20 0.36
C LEU A 233 -28.31 -19.92 1.10
N GLY A 234 -28.36 -19.11 2.17
CA GLY A 234 -27.21 -18.78 3.01
C GLY A 234 -26.27 -17.75 2.41
N CYS A 235 -26.78 -16.79 1.62
CA CYS A 235 -25.98 -15.65 1.18
C CYS A 235 -25.64 -14.73 2.37
N ASP A 236 -24.37 -14.35 2.49
CA ASP A 236 -23.90 -13.35 3.47
C ASP A 236 -24.21 -11.91 3.02
N LEU A 237 -24.30 -11.70 1.70
CA LEU A 237 -24.52 -10.40 1.07
C LEU A 237 -25.46 -10.58 -0.12
N ILE A 238 -26.47 -9.71 -0.23
CA ILE A 238 -27.38 -9.68 -1.36
C ILE A 238 -27.25 -8.32 -2.04
N LEU A 239 -26.99 -8.34 -3.35
CA LEU A 239 -26.85 -7.14 -4.17
C LEU A 239 -28.08 -7.00 -5.05
N THR A 240 -28.77 -5.87 -4.95
CA THR A 240 -29.86 -5.50 -5.87
C THR A 240 -29.34 -4.57 -6.96
N THR A 241 -29.76 -4.77 -8.20
CA THR A 241 -29.43 -3.90 -9.35
C THR A 241 -30.68 -3.64 -10.18
N GLY A 242 -30.82 -2.43 -10.71
CA GLY A 242 -32.08 -1.96 -11.27
C GLY A 242 -32.86 -1.18 -10.22
N GLY A 243 -33.75 -0.28 -10.67
CA GLY A 243 -34.58 0.59 -9.82
C GLY A 243 -33.86 1.12 -8.57
N LEU A 244 -33.02 2.15 -8.71
CA LEU A 244 -32.62 2.98 -7.57
C LEU A 244 -32.76 4.49 -7.88
N SER A 245 -33.67 4.82 -8.79
CA SER A 245 -34.01 6.17 -9.21
C SER A 245 -34.95 6.82 -8.19
N VAL A 246 -35.30 8.09 -8.44
CA VAL A 246 -36.35 8.81 -7.69
C VAL A 246 -37.75 8.56 -8.28
N ASP A 247 -37.83 7.73 -9.32
CA ASP A 247 -39.05 7.50 -10.06
C ASP A 247 -40.09 6.73 -9.21
N PRO A 248 -41.38 7.09 -9.28
CA PRO A 248 -42.42 6.47 -8.44
C PRO A 248 -42.63 4.97 -8.68
N ASP A 249 -42.28 4.47 -9.86
CA ASP A 249 -42.35 3.07 -10.26
C ASP A 249 -41.12 2.25 -9.82
N ASP A 250 -40.09 2.91 -9.29
CA ASP A 250 -39.00 2.24 -8.63
C ASP A 250 -39.41 1.72 -7.24
N VAL A 251 -39.67 0.43 -7.22
CA VAL A 251 -40.13 -0.28 -6.03
C VAL A 251 -39.05 -1.15 -5.38
N THR A 252 -37.78 -1.07 -5.82
CA THR A 252 -36.69 -1.93 -5.29
C THR A 252 -36.52 -1.76 -3.79
N LYS A 253 -36.44 -0.50 -3.33
CA LYS A 253 -36.32 -0.18 -1.90
C LYS A 253 -37.53 -0.67 -1.11
N LEU A 254 -38.74 -0.56 -1.68
CA LEU A 254 -39.96 -1.04 -1.05
C LEU A 254 -39.97 -2.57 -0.93
N GLY A 255 -39.51 -3.28 -1.95
CA GLY A 255 -39.34 -4.73 -1.94
C GLY A 255 -38.34 -5.19 -0.89
N VAL A 256 -37.15 -4.58 -0.84
CA VAL A 256 -36.14 -4.89 0.20
C VAL A 256 -36.69 -4.62 1.60
N LYS A 257 -37.38 -3.49 1.83
CA LYS A 257 -37.98 -3.17 3.13
C LYS A 257 -39.02 -4.20 3.60
N LYS A 258 -39.66 -4.93 2.69
CA LYS A 258 -40.64 -5.98 3.03
C LYS A 258 -40.00 -7.27 3.56
N THR A 259 -38.68 -7.41 3.50
CA THR A 259 -37.97 -8.63 3.91
C THR A 259 -37.71 -8.72 5.42
N GLY A 260 -38.00 -7.66 6.17
CA GLY A 260 -37.74 -7.52 7.61
C GLY A 260 -36.51 -6.67 7.90
#